data_AF-A0A9X7HAY8-F1
#
_entry.id   AF-A0A9X7HAY8-F1
#
_cell.length_a   1.000
_cell.length_b   1.000
_cell.length_c   1.000
_cell.angle_alpha   90.00
_cell.angle_beta   90.00
_cell.angle_gamma   90.00
#
_symmetry.space_group_name_H-M   'P 1'
#
loop_
_entity.id
_entity.type
_entity.pdbx_description
1 polymer ?
#
loop_
_entity_poly.entity_id
_entity_poly.type
_entity_poly.pdbx_seq_one_letter_code
_entity_poly.pdbx_strand_id
1 'polypeptide(L)'
;MSTENPNDSYPFPISGVDLDSKNSVKLNEDTYEVYVNDELVGHKTLKSAGEKLSDIEDFLSHQGINDFSSAVRGDHYLIHTSGDFEHLKNALSVYFENR
;
A
#
# COMPACT_ATOMS: atom_id res chain seq x y z
N MET A 1 -15.31 -67.67 21.72
CA MET A 1 -15.82 -67.53 20.35
C MET A 1 -16.19 -66.08 20.13
N SER A 2 -15.62 -65.52 19.06
CA SER A 2 -15.53 -64.11 18.73
C SER A 2 -16.89 -63.47 18.40
N THR A 3 -17.10 -62.24 18.85
CA THR A 3 -17.84 -61.23 18.08
C THR A 3 -17.05 -59.94 18.17
N GLU A 4 -16.19 -59.78 17.19
CA GLU A 4 -15.39 -58.62 16.88
C GLU A 4 -16.36 -57.54 16.38
N ASN A 5 -16.41 -56.40 17.06
CA ASN A 5 -17.31 -55.30 16.73
C ASN A 5 -16.50 -54.23 15.99
N PRO A 6 -16.65 -54.03 14.67
CA PRO A 6 -15.70 -53.26 13.87
C PRO A 6 -16.00 -51.76 13.83
N ASN A 7 -16.32 -51.13 14.96
CA ASN A 7 -16.66 -49.70 14.99
C ASN A 7 -16.06 -48.96 16.19
N ASP A 8 -14.82 -49.29 16.57
CA ASP A 8 -14.00 -48.38 17.36
C ASP A 8 -13.47 -47.27 16.44
N SER A 9 -14.31 -46.28 16.18
CA SER A 9 -13.89 -45.00 15.62
C SER A 9 -14.32 -43.93 16.61
N TYR A 10 -13.36 -43.56 17.45
CA TYR A 10 -13.41 -42.43 18.35
C TYR A 10 -13.95 -41.19 17.61
N PRO A 11 -14.97 -40.50 18.14
CA PRO A 11 -15.26 -39.13 17.72
C PRO A 11 -14.16 -38.23 18.28
N PHE A 12 -13.03 -38.15 17.57
CA PHE A 12 -12.14 -37.01 17.73
C PHE A 12 -12.92 -35.76 17.30
N PRO A 13 -12.95 -34.68 18.12
CA PRO A 13 -13.47 -33.40 17.68
C PRO A 13 -12.45 -32.79 16.70
N ILE A 14 -12.61 -33.08 15.42
CA ILE A 14 -11.80 -32.45 14.36
C ILE A 14 -12.41 -31.09 14.02
N SER A 15 -11.74 -30.06 14.54
CA SER A 15 -11.31 -28.84 13.86
C SER A 15 -12.33 -27.98 13.09
N GLY A 16 -12.30 -26.69 13.43
CA GLY A 16 -12.92 -25.62 12.66
C GLY A 16 -13.00 -24.32 13.46
N VAL A 17 -11.91 -23.92 14.13
CA VAL A 17 -11.21 -22.66 13.81
C VAL A 17 -12.14 -21.59 13.21
N ASP A 18 -12.60 -20.70 14.10
CA ASP A 18 -12.88 -19.30 13.89
C ASP A 18 -13.15 -18.85 12.43
N LEU A 19 -14.44 -18.76 12.08
CA LEU A 19 -14.92 -18.02 10.91
C LEU A 19 -14.89 -16.49 11.18
N ASP A 20 -13.78 -15.96 11.73
CA ASP A 20 -13.35 -14.57 11.52
C ASP A 20 -12.09 -14.55 10.62
N SER A 21 -12.02 -15.46 9.63
CA SER A 21 -11.15 -15.17 8.48
C SER A 21 -11.90 -14.24 7.55
N LYS A 22 -12.11 -13.02 8.03
CA LYS A 22 -11.67 -11.80 7.35
C LYS A 22 -11.61 -12.02 5.84
N ASN A 23 -12.69 -11.64 5.17
CA ASN A 23 -12.64 -11.19 3.79
C ASN A 23 -11.80 -9.89 3.70
N SER A 24 -10.60 -9.89 4.28
CA SER A 24 -9.47 -9.21 3.72
C SER A 24 -8.95 -10.16 2.66
N VAL A 25 -9.56 -10.10 1.47
CA VAL A 25 -8.72 -9.89 0.30
C VAL A 25 -7.79 -8.77 0.75
N LYS A 26 -6.61 -9.11 1.27
CA LYS A 26 -5.49 -8.19 1.31
C LYS A 26 -5.24 -7.93 -0.17
N LEU A 27 -6.05 -7.04 -0.75
CA LEU A 27 -5.60 -6.18 -1.81
C LEU A 27 -4.23 -5.78 -1.28
N ASN A 28 -3.18 -6.20 -1.98
CA ASN A 28 -1.85 -5.63 -1.79
C ASN A 28 -2.05 -4.16 -2.18
N GLU A 29 -2.64 -3.39 -1.28
CA GLU A 29 -2.69 -1.95 -1.33
C GLU A 29 -1.27 -1.55 -1.03
N ASP A 30 -0.42 -1.60 -2.05
CA ASP A 30 0.92 -1.07 -1.97
C ASP A 30 0.77 0.41 -1.63
N THR A 31 1.01 0.73 -0.36
CA THR A 31 0.88 2.07 0.18
C THR A 31 2.29 2.62 0.29
N TYR A 32 2.55 3.66 -0.49
CA TYR A 32 3.83 4.33 -0.52
C TYR A 32 3.76 5.62 0.29
N GLU A 33 4.65 5.77 1.25
CA GLU A 33 4.84 7.01 1.99
C GLU A 33 5.64 7.98 1.14
N VAL A 34 5.07 9.16 0.85
CA VAL A 34 5.69 10.16 -0.01
C VAL A 34 6.34 11.22 0.84
N TYR A 35 7.65 11.34 0.66
CA TYR A 35 8.52 12.28 1.37
C TYR A 35 9.07 13.31 0.38
N VAL A 36 9.18 14.55 0.83
CA VAL A 36 9.82 15.62 0.09
C VAL A 36 10.90 16.23 0.97
N ASN A 37 12.17 16.21 0.53
CA ASN A 37 13.30 16.70 1.34
C ASN A 37 13.24 16.17 2.79
N ASP A 38 12.99 14.86 2.93
CA ASP A 38 12.81 14.14 4.20
C ASP A 38 11.56 14.50 5.02
N GLU A 39 10.64 15.31 4.46
CA GLU A 39 9.37 15.65 5.09
C GLU A 39 8.21 14.83 4.51
N LEU A 40 7.46 14.13 5.37
CA LEU A 40 6.27 13.38 4.94
C LEU A 40 5.18 14.35 4.49
N VAL A 41 4.80 14.27 3.21
CA VAL A 41 3.74 15.12 2.63
C VAL A 41 2.42 14.38 2.44
N GLY A 42 2.47 13.05 2.39
CA GLY A 42 1.28 12.22 2.24
C GLY A 42 1.62 10.76 1.97
N HIS A 43 0.58 9.98 1.70
CA HIS A 43 0.68 8.56 1.41
C HIS A 43 -0.13 8.23 0.18
N LYS A 44 0.52 7.56 -0.77
CA LYS A 44 -0.04 7.10 -2.02
C LYS A 44 -0.42 5.63 -1.90
N THR A 45 -1.71 5.36 -1.76
CA THR A 45 -2.22 3.98 -1.86
C THR A 45 -2.51 3.65 -3.31
N LEU A 46 -1.84 2.63 -3.85
CA LEU A 46 -2.15 2.09 -5.17
C LEU A 46 -3.34 1.12 -5.03
N LYS A 47 -4.56 1.63 -5.26
CA LYS A 47 -5.79 0.81 -5.18
C LYS A 47 -6.03 0.01 -6.47
N SER A 48 -5.39 0.41 -7.57
CA SER A 48 -5.47 -0.26 -8.86
C SER A 48 -4.13 -0.32 -9.58
N ALA A 49 -3.91 -1.37 -10.37
CA ALA A 49 -2.70 -1.59 -11.16
C ALA A 49 -2.41 -0.51 -12.22
N GLY A 50 -3.37 0.37 -12.50
CA GLY A 50 -3.17 1.54 -13.36
C GLY A 50 -2.57 2.74 -12.64
N GLU A 51 -2.64 2.78 -11.31
CA GLU A 51 -2.03 3.84 -10.52
C GLU A 51 -0.53 3.60 -10.42
N LYS A 52 0.25 4.65 -10.63
CA LYS A 52 1.71 4.59 -10.57
C LYS A 52 2.24 5.77 -9.78
N LEU A 53 3.45 5.60 -9.25
CA LEU A 53 4.19 6.70 -8.63
C LEU A 53 4.54 7.78 -9.67
N SER A 54 4.70 7.40 -10.95
CA SER A 54 4.90 8.35 -12.06
C SER A 54 3.74 9.32 -12.27
N ASP A 55 2.54 9.02 -11.77
CA ASP A 55 1.40 9.96 -11.80
C ASP A 55 1.69 11.21 -10.95
N ILE A 56 2.46 11.03 -9.88
CA ILE A 56 2.96 12.12 -9.04
C ILE A 56 3.97 12.95 -9.83
N GLU A 57 4.87 12.30 -10.56
CA GLU A 57 5.87 12.99 -11.39
C GLU A 57 5.22 13.80 -12.51
N ASP A 58 4.25 13.23 -13.21
CA ASP A 58 3.47 13.90 -14.25
C ASP A 58 2.74 15.13 -13.68
N PHE A 59 2.09 14.98 -12.53
CA PHE A 59 1.43 16.08 -11.84
C PHE A 59 2.41 17.21 -11.47
N LEU A 60 3.61 16.87 -10.97
CA LEU A 60 4.64 17.85 -10.64
C LEU A 60 5.19 18.55 -11.89
N SER A 61 5.44 17.80 -12.96
CA SER A 61 5.84 18.36 -14.26
C SER A 61 4.76 19.27 -14.84
N HIS A 62 3.47 18.96 -14.66
CA HIS A 62 2.34 19.81 -15.04
C HIS A 62 2.30 21.13 -14.25
N GLN A 63 2.80 21.16 -13.01
CA GLN A 63 3.00 22.40 -12.24
C GLN A 63 4.24 23.20 -12.69
N GLY A 64 5.02 22.67 -13.63
CA GLY A 64 6.28 23.27 -14.09
C GLY A 64 7.49 22.88 -13.24
N ILE A 65 7.33 21.95 -12.30
CA ILE A 65 8.39 21.50 -11.41
C ILE A 65 9.04 20.28 -12.06
N ASN A 66 10.23 20.47 -12.62
CA ASN A 66 11.00 19.39 -13.28
C ASN A 66 12.37 19.20 -12.61
N ASP A 67 12.77 20.14 -11.75
CA ASP A 67 14.05 20.16 -11.05
C ASP A 67 13.92 19.42 -9.70
N PHE A 68 13.53 18.15 -9.80
CA PHE A 68 13.41 17.25 -8.65
C PHE A 68 13.99 15.88 -9.00
N SER A 69 14.40 15.16 -7.97
CA SER A 69 14.87 13.78 -8.05
C SER A 69 13.97 12.90 -7.22
N SER A 70 13.40 11.87 -7.82
CA SER A 70 12.57 10.88 -7.13
C SER A 70 13.37 9.59 -6.92
N ALA A 71 13.16 8.92 -5.79
CA ALA A 71 13.76 7.64 -5.47
C ALA A 71 12.79 6.77 -4.67
N VAL A 72 12.58 5.53 -5.11
CA VAL A 72 11.77 4.55 -4.39
C VAL A 72 12.67 3.69 -3.51
N ARG A 73 12.32 3.56 -2.23
CA ARG A 73 13.00 2.72 -1.23
C ARG A 73 11.96 1.87 -0.51
N GLY A 74 11.67 0.69 -1.06
CA GLY A 74 10.59 -0.16 -0.56
C GLY A 74 9.27 0.59 -0.66
N ASP A 75 8.62 0.82 0.47
CA ASP A 75 7.36 1.57 0.60
C ASP A 75 7.56 3.08 0.72
N HIS A 76 8.80 3.60 0.66
CA HIS A 76 9.06 5.03 0.75
C HIS A 76 9.35 5.63 -0.63
N TYR A 77 8.60 6.64 -1.02
CA TYR A 77 8.86 7.46 -2.20
C TYR A 77 9.49 8.78 -1.78
N LEU A 78 10.79 8.91 -2.02
CA LEU A 78 11.59 10.06 -1.63
C LEU A 78 11.72 11.01 -2.82
N ILE A 79 11.25 12.23 -2.67
CA ILE A 79 11.40 13.30 -3.65
C ILE A 79 12.36 14.33 -3.05
N HIS A 80 13.40 14.67 -3.78
CA HIS A 80 14.38 15.67 -3.39
C HIS A 80 14.33 16.81 -4.39
N THR A 81 14.27 18.04 -3.91
CA THR A 81 14.29 19.22 -4.78
C THR A 81 15.15 20.30 -4.15
N SER A 82 15.96 20.97 -4.98
CA SER A 82 16.90 22.00 -4.52
C SER A 82 16.30 23.42 -4.54
N GLY A 83 15.15 23.60 -5.19
CA GLY A 83 14.52 24.90 -5.39
C GLY A 83 13.10 24.94 -4.81
N ASP A 84 12.13 24.52 -5.62
CA ASP A 84 10.70 24.71 -5.41
C ASP A 84 10.08 23.75 -4.37
N PHE A 85 10.71 23.60 -3.20
CA PHE A 85 10.22 22.75 -2.12
C PHE A 85 8.80 23.10 -1.68
N GLU A 86 8.51 24.37 -1.40
CA GLU A 86 7.17 24.80 -0.96
C GLU A 86 6.12 24.56 -2.04
N HIS A 87 6.49 24.80 -3.30
CA HIS A 87 5.59 24.60 -4.44
C HIS A 87 5.28 23.11 -4.62
N LEU A 88 6.29 22.26 -4.55
CA LEU A 88 6.18 20.81 -4.68
C LEU A 88 5.39 20.22 -3.52
N LYS A 89 5.65 20.66 -2.29
CA LYS A 89 4.87 20.28 -1.11
C LYS A 89 3.41 20.69 -1.25
N ASN A 90 3.13 21.93 -1.65
CA ASN A 90 1.76 22.41 -1.83
C ASN A 90 1.03 21.63 -2.94
N ALA A 91 1.71 21.41 -4.07
CA ALA A 91 1.20 20.59 -5.16
C ALA A 91 0.82 19.18 -4.67
N LEU A 92 1.73 18.51 -3.95
CA LEU A 92 1.48 17.18 -3.41
C LEU A 92 0.34 17.18 -2.39
N SER A 93 0.26 18.20 -1.53
CA SER A 93 -0.87 18.35 -0.60
C SER A 93 -2.20 18.39 -1.36
N VAL A 94 -2.31 19.22 -2.41
CA VAL A 94 -3.52 19.30 -3.24
C VAL A 94 -3.82 17.98 -3.95
N TYR A 95 -2.78 17.28 -4.42
CA TYR A 95 -2.90 15.97 -5.06
C TYR A 95 -3.45 14.91 -4.11
N PHE A 96 -2.95 14.85 -2.88
CA PHE A 96 -3.42 13.92 -1.85
C PHE A 96 -4.79 14.31 -1.28
N GLU A 97 -5.11 15.59 -1.19
CA GLU A 97 -6.45 16.06 -0.76
C GLU A 97 -7.54 15.77 -1.79
N ASN A 98 -7.21 15.72 -3.09
CA ASN A 98 -8.18 15.46 -4.15
C ASN A 98 -8.47 13.96 -4.42
N ARG A 99 -7.98 13.03 -3.59
CA ARG A 99 -7.91 11.60 -3.93
C ARG A 99 -8.40 10.67 -2.82
#